data_AF-A0A7W0LJ90-F1
#
_entry.id   AF-A0A7W0LJ90-F1
#
_cell.length_a   1.000
_cell.length_b   1.000
_cell.length_c   1.000
_cell.angle_alpha   90.00
_cell.angle_beta   90.00
_cell.angle_gamma   90.00
#
_symmetry.space_group_name_H-M   'P 1'
#
loop_
_entity.id
_entity.type
_entity.pdbx_description
1 polymer ?
#
loop_
_entity_poly.entity_id
_entity_poly.type
_entity_poly.pdbx_seq_one_letter_code
_entity_poly.pdbx_strand_id
1 'polypeptide(L)' 'MVTLTETASFRGDDATALVEASLACRICLSGEIDWLLRANEWDAEAECRCRGCEAVRTVSLTGEQALRLSVDRRL' A
#
# COMPACT_ATOMS: atom_id res chain seq x y z
N MET A 1 -6.28 14.06 -19.43
CA MET A 1 -5.22 14.25 -18.40
C MET A 1 -4.79 12.87 -17.95
N VAL A 2 -3.51 12.52 -18.09
CA VAL A 2 -2.96 11.32 -17.46
C VAL A 2 -2.59 11.72 -16.03
N THR A 3 -3.32 11.21 -15.04
CA THR A 3 -2.90 11.28 -13.64
C THR A 3 -1.84 10.21 -13.44
N LEU A 4 -0.63 10.61 -13.06
CA LEU A 4 0.41 9.67 -12.65
C LEU A 4 -0.03 9.03 -11.33
N THR A 5 -0.59 7.83 -11.40
CA THR A 5 -0.97 7.08 -10.21
C THR A 5 0.29 6.49 -9.57
N GLU A 6 0.52 6.83 -8.32
CA GLU A 6 1.59 6.27 -7.51
C GLU A 6 1.44 4.75 -7.44
N THR A 7 2.48 4.00 -7.77
CA THR A 7 2.52 2.54 -7.60
C THR A 7 3.32 2.21 -6.33
N ALA A 8 2.88 1.21 -5.57
CA ALA A 8 3.64 0.75 -4.41
C ALA A 8 5.02 0.21 -4.83
N SER A 9 6.05 0.42 -4.02
CA SER A 9 7.45 0.19 -4.40
C SER A 9 8.02 -1.18 -3.99
N PHE A 10 7.23 -2.05 -3.38
CA PHE A 10 7.66 -3.38 -2.93
C PHE A 10 7.43 -4.46 -4.00
N ARG A 11 8.11 -5.59 -3.90
CA ARG A 11 7.86 -6.79 -4.72
C ARG A 11 7.05 -7.82 -3.96
N GLY A 12 6.37 -8.73 -4.68
CA GLY A 12 5.55 -9.77 -4.04
C GLY A 12 6.32 -10.67 -3.06
N ASP A 13 7.63 -10.82 -3.26
CA ASP A 13 8.54 -11.64 -2.47
C ASP A 13 9.41 -10.84 -1.47
N ASP A 14 9.20 -9.53 -1.38
CA ASP A 14 9.95 -8.71 -0.43
C ASP A 14 9.66 -9.11 1.02
N ALA A 15 10.68 -8.93 1.87
CA ALA A 15 10.54 -9.09 3.31
C ALA A 15 9.45 -8.15 3.86
N THR A 16 8.69 -8.59 4.88
CA THR A 16 7.56 -7.82 5.43
C THR A 16 7.92 -6.37 5.78
N ALA A 17 9.12 -6.13 6.35
CA ALA A 17 9.56 -4.77 6.68
C ALA A 17 9.66 -3.83 5.47
N LEU A 18 9.98 -4.35 4.27
CA LEU A 18 10.01 -3.56 3.04
C LEU A 18 8.59 -3.26 2.52
N VAL A 19 7.66 -4.20 2.69
CA VAL A 19 6.24 -3.99 2.38
C VAL A 19 5.68 -2.89 3.29
N GLU A 20 5.89 -3.00 4.62
CA GLU A 20 5.48 -1.99 5.60
C GLU A 20 6.08 -0.61 5.28
N ALA A 21 7.38 -0.54 4.99
CA ALA A 21 8.06 0.70 4.63
C ALA A 21 7.49 1.34 3.35
N SER A 22 7.07 0.53 2.38
CA SER A 22 6.45 1.04 1.14
C SER A 22 5.08 1.69 1.37
N LEU A 23 4.36 1.26 2.41
CA LEU A 23 3.05 1.79 2.81
C LEU A 23 3.16 2.91 3.86
N ALA A 24 4.29 3.02 4.56
CA ALA A 24 4.57 4.03 5.59
C ALA A 24 4.32 5.47 5.15
N CYS A 25 3.96 6.35 6.08
CA CYS A 25 3.52 7.72 5.77
C CYS A 25 4.66 8.56 5.18
N ARG A 26 4.43 9.22 4.04
CA ARG A 26 5.45 10.09 3.43
C ARG A 26 5.57 11.47 4.07
N ILE A 27 4.62 11.84 4.93
CA ILE A 27 4.58 13.16 5.56
C ILE A 27 5.32 13.13 6.91
N CYS A 28 4.94 12.19 7.79
CA CYS A 28 5.53 12.08 9.13
C CYS A 28 6.45 10.87 9.30
N LEU A 29 6.64 10.03 8.26
CA LEU A 29 7.50 8.85 8.27
C LEU A 29 7.08 7.74 9.26
N SER A 30 5.89 7.84 9.86
CA SER A 30 5.34 6.77 10.70
C SER A 30 4.97 5.54 9.87
N GLY A 31 5.32 4.35 10.39
CA GLY A 31 4.87 3.06 9.88
C GLY A 31 3.48 2.65 10.38
N GLU A 32 2.85 3.42 11.26
CA GLU A 32 1.50 3.13 11.77
C GLU A 32 0.44 3.56 10.76
N ILE A 33 0.14 2.64 9.84
CA ILE A 33 -0.78 2.84 8.72
C ILE A 33 -1.95 1.87 8.81
N ASP A 34 -3.16 2.41 8.85
CA ASP A 34 -4.35 1.65 8.51
C ASP A 34 -4.46 1.59 6.99
N TRP A 35 -4.66 0.41 6.40
CA TRP A 35 -4.88 0.32 4.97
C TRP A 35 -6.04 -0.60 4.61
N LEU A 36 -6.62 -0.33 3.45
CA LEU A 36 -7.68 -1.13 2.85
C LEU A 36 -7.29 -1.51 1.42
N LEU A 37 -7.23 -2.82 1.15
CA LEU A 37 -7.07 -3.33 -0.21
C LEU A 37 -8.41 -3.29 -0.95
N ARG A 38 -8.41 -2.66 -2.13
CA ARG A 38 -9.51 -2.72 -3.09
C ARG A 38 -8.97 -3.37 -4.35
N ALA A 39 -9.54 -4.51 -4.73
CA ALA A 39 -9.13 -5.24 -5.93
C ALA A 39 -10.34 -5.68 -6.74
N ASN A 40 -10.23 -5.60 -8.06
CA ASN A 40 -11.17 -6.17 -9.02
C ASN A 40 -10.40 -7.05 -10.02
N GLU A 41 -11.05 -7.49 -11.09
CA GLU A 41 -10.46 -8.42 -12.06
C GLU A 41 -9.36 -7.78 -12.96
N TRP A 42 -9.25 -6.45 -12.98
CA TRP A 42 -8.28 -5.71 -13.81
C TRP A 42 -7.27 -4.90 -12.99
N ASP A 43 -7.69 -4.33 -11.87
CA ASP A 43 -6.91 -3.38 -11.09
C ASP A 43 -6.95 -3.68 -9.59
N ALA A 44 -5.89 -3.25 -8.89
CA ALA A 44 -5.82 -3.28 -7.45
C ALA A 44 -5.16 -2.02 -6.89
N GLU A 45 -5.64 -1.57 -5.74
CA GLU A 45 -5.14 -0.41 -5.02
C GLU A 45 -5.20 -0.62 -3.50
N ALA A 46 -4.31 0.06 -2.78
CA ALA A 46 -4.40 0.19 -1.33
C ALA A 46 -4.62 1.65 -0.94
N GLU A 47 -5.72 1.91 -0.23
CA GLU A 47 -5.93 3.19 0.46
C GLU A 47 -5.22 3.13 1.80
N CYS A 48 -4.24 4.00 2.02
CA CYS A 48 -3.40 4.06 3.21
C CYS A 48 -3.72 5.32 4.00
N ARG A 49 -4.07 5.17 5.28
CA ARG A 49 -4.31 6.26 6.23
C ARG A 49 -3.31 6.18 7.37
N CYS A 50 -2.54 7.25 7.54
CA CYS A 50 -1.62 7.35 8.67
C CYS A 50 -2.36 7.62 9.98
N ARG A 51 -2.07 6.85 11.03
CA ARG A 51 -2.64 7.10 12.37
C ARG A 51 -2.05 8.32 13.08
N GLY A 52 -0.83 8.71 12.73
CA GLY A 52 -0.12 9.82 13.37
C GLY A 52 -0.53 11.20 12.85
N CYS A 53 -0.50 11.41 11.52
CA CYS A 53 -0.79 12.72 10.91
C CYS A 53 -2.06 12.73 10.05
N GLU A 54 -2.82 11.63 10.05
CA GLU A 54 -4.11 11.46 9.33
C GLU A 54 -4.05 11.59 7.81
N ALA A 55 -2.86 11.77 7.22
CA ALA A 55 -2.70 11.82 5.78
C ALA A 55 -3.19 10.52 5.12
N VAL A 56 -3.96 10.69 4.04
CA VAL A 56 -4.49 9.60 3.22
C VAL A 56 -3.80 9.61 1.87
N ARG A 57 -3.40 8.44 1.38
CA ARG A 57 -2.94 8.25 0.00
C ARG A 57 -3.43 6.92 -0.57
N THR A 58 -3.61 6.88 -1.88
CA THR A 58 -3.94 5.65 -2.60
C THR A 58 -2.77 5.26 -3.49
N VAL A 59 -2.39 3.98 -3.46
CA VAL A 59 -1.32 3.43 -4.31
C VAL A 59 -1.88 2.31 -5.17
N SER A 60 -1.55 2.33 -6.46
CA SER A 60 -1.79 1.20 -7.36
C SER A 60 -0.90 0.02 -6.97
N LEU A 61 -1.43 -1.17 -7.19
CA LEU A 61 -0.77 -2.44 -6.93
C LEU A 61 -0.73 -3.27 -8.20
N THR A 62 0.36 -3.98 -8.42
CA THR A 62 0.38 -5.11 -9.34
C THR A 62 -0.40 -6.29 -8.75
N GLY A 63 -0.75 -7.29 -9.57
CA GLY A 63 -1.44 -8.49 -9.09
C GLY A 63 -0.67 -9.24 -7.99
N GLU A 64 0.66 -9.31 -8.10
CA GLU A 64 1.50 -9.95 -7.07
C GLU A 64 1.50 -9.17 -5.75
N GLN A 65 1.56 -7.83 -5.81
CA GLN A 65 1.48 -6.97 -4.63
C GLN A 65 0.12 -7.08 -3.94
N ALA A 66 -0.97 -7.08 -4.73
CA ALA A 66 -2.32 -7.27 -4.22
C ALA A 66 -2.50 -8.64 -3.56
N LEU A 67 -2.01 -9.70 -4.20
CA LEU A 67 -2.02 -11.05 -3.63
C LEU A 67 -1.23 -11.08 -2.31
N ARG A 68 -0.04 -10.50 -2.27
CA ARG A 68 0.80 -10.42 -1.07
C ARG A 68 0.08 -9.75 0.10
N LEU A 69 -0.63 -8.64 -0.14
CA LEU A 69 -1.41 -7.96 0.90
C LEU A 69 -2.66 -8.75 1.31
N SER A 70 -3.33 -9.42 0.38
CA SER A 70 -4.55 -10.20 0.68
C SER A 70 -4.31 -11.41 1.60
N VAL A 71 -3.10 -11.97 1.60
CA VAL A 71 -2.76 -13.17 2.39
C VAL A 71 -2.08 -12.84 3.71
N ASP A 72 -1.57 -11.61 3.88
CA ASP A 72 -0.90 -11.21 5.11
C ASP A 72 -1.92 -10.84 6.19
N ARG A 73 -2.12 -11.74 7.17
CA ARG A 73 -3.15 -11.62 8.22
C ARG A 73 -2.70 -10.80 9.43
N ARG A 74 -1.51 -10.18 9.36
CA ARG A 74 -0.87 -9.44 10.45
C ARG A 74 -0.76 -7.94 10.22
N LEU A 75 -1.10 -7.49 9.02
CA LEU A 75 -1.29 -6.09 8.68
C LEU A 75 -2.76 -5.69 8.90
#